data_AF-A0A6G4WJZ9-F1
#
_entry.id   AF-A0A6G4WJZ9-F1
#
_cell.length_a   1.000
_cell.length_b   1.000
_cell.length_c   1.000
_cell.angle_alpha   90.00
_cell.angle_beta   90.00
_cell.angle_gamma   90.00
#
_symmetry.space_group_name_H-M   'P 1'
#
loop_
_entity.id
_entity.type
_entity.pdbx_description
1 polymer ?
#
loop_
_entity_poly.entity_id
_entity_poly.type
_entity_poly.pdbx_seq_one_letter_code
_entity_poly.pdbx_strand_id
1 'polypeptide(L)' 'MTEKPTFGQRDYMRKLVATMGRDQEAVCMAYAKAERDGLVPRMSNTSRKTPDEYAVALWKDGTGKRGWLNANRT' A
#
# COMPACT_ATOMS: atom_id res chain seq x y z
N MET A 1 21.53 1.96 17.50
CA MET A 1 20.93 1.23 16.38
C MET A 1 19.81 2.10 15.84
N THR A 2 19.99 2.75 14.69
CA THR A 2 19.00 3.70 14.16
C THR A 2 17.87 2.89 13.51
N GLU A 3 16.78 2.70 14.25
CA GLU A 3 15.56 2.06 13.74
C GLU A 3 14.99 2.96 12.63
N LYS A 4 15.36 2.68 11.37
CA LYS A 4 14.66 3.25 10.23
C LYS A 4 13.22 2.78 10.37
N PRO A 5 12.20 3.67 10.42
CA PRO A 5 10.83 3.23 10.28
C PRO A 5 10.70 2.64 8.88
N THR A 6 10.83 1.31 8.77
CA THR A 6 10.65 0.53 7.55
C THR A 6 9.16 0.40 7.25
N PHE A 7 8.39 1.49 7.36
CA PHE A 7 7.02 1.51 6.83
C PHE A 7 7.12 1.66 5.31
N GLY A 8 7.46 0.54 4.66
CA GLY A 8 7.39 0.44 3.22
C GLY A 8 5.95 0.59 2.74
N GLN A 9 5.81 0.84 1.44
CA GLN A 9 4.53 0.95 0.75
C GLN A 9 3.59 -0.24 1.07
N ARG A 10 4.15 -1.45 1.16
CA ARG A 10 3.41 -2.67 1.52
C ARG A 10 2.90 -2.68 2.96
N ASP A 11 3.71 -2.23 3.92
CA ASP A 11 3.33 -2.17 5.33
C ASP A 11 2.26 -1.11 5.58
N TYR A 12 2.37 0.05 4.92
CA TYR A 12 1.32 1.07 4.96
C TYR A 12 0.01 0.55 4.38
N MET A 13 0.06 -0.16 3.25
CA MET A 13 -1.10 -0.82 2.66
C MET A 13 -1.74 -1.82 3.62
N ARG A 14 -0.96 -2.69 4.27
CA ARG A 14 -1.46 -3.64 5.28
C ARG A 14 -2.12 -2.95 6.46
N LYS A 15 -1.52 -1.84 6.95
CA LYS A 15 -2.10 -1.04 8.03
C LYS A 15 -3.47 -0.48 7.64
N LEU A 16 -3.61 0.03 6.41
CA LEU A 16 -4.89 0.50 5.90
C LEU A 16 -5.92 -0.64 5.81
N VAL A 17 -5.53 -1.81 5.31
CA VAL A 17 -6.42 -2.98 5.28
C VAL A 17 -6.85 -3.42 6.68
N ALA A 18 -5.94 -3.41 7.65
CA ALA A 18 -6.26 -3.76 9.03
C ALA A 18 -7.20 -2.73 9.70
N THR A 19 -7.10 -1.46 9.30
CA THR A 19 -7.86 -0.35 9.89
C THR A 19 -9.24 -0.18 9.25
N MET A 20 -9.31 -0.26 7.92
CA MET A 20 -10.50 0.02 7.10
C MET A 20 -11.18 -1.26 6.60
N GLY A 21 -10.57 -2.43 6.82
CA GLY A 21 -11.02 -3.70 6.28
C GLY A 21 -10.51 -3.96 4.86
N ARG A 22 -10.98 -5.06 4.26
CA ARG A 22 -10.61 -5.47 2.88
C ARG A 22 -11.39 -4.73 1.80
N ASP A 23 -11.80 -3.49 2.05
CA ASP A 23 -12.42 -2.65 1.04
C ASP A 23 -11.33 -2.06 0.14
N GLN A 24 -11.22 -2.61 -1.07
CA GLN A 24 -10.21 -2.20 -2.04
C GLN A 24 -10.30 -0.70 -2.34
N GLU A 25 -11.51 -0.17 -2.50
CA GLU A 25 -11.71 1.20 -2.96
C GLU A 25 -11.33 2.19 -1.85
N ALA A 26 -11.83 1.95 -0.64
CA ALA A 26 -11.49 2.75 0.54
C ALA A 26 -9.98 2.73 0.84
N VAL A 27 -9.35 1.56 0.79
CA VAL A 27 -7.91 1.42 1.05
C VAL A 27 -7.08 2.10 -0.04
N CYS A 28 -7.46 1.95 -1.32
CA CYS A 28 -6.71 2.58 -2.41
C CYS A 28 -6.82 4.11 -2.34
N MET A 29 -8.00 4.66 -2.05
CA MET A 29 -8.18 6.10 -1.85
C MET A 29 -7.35 6.62 -0.67
N ALA A 30 -7.38 5.92 0.47
CA ALA A 30 -6.62 6.30 1.65
C ALA A 30 -5.10 6.25 1.41
N TYR A 31 -4.64 5.23 0.66
CA TYR A 31 -3.24 5.12 0.25
C TYR A 31 -2.83 6.25 -0.69
N ALA A 32 -3.63 6.52 -1.72
CA ALA A 32 -3.37 7.59 -2.68
C ALA A 32 -3.30 8.96 -1.98
N LYS A 33 -4.21 9.21 -1.04
CA LYS A 33 -4.17 10.39 -0.19
C LYS A 33 -2.89 10.47 0.64
N ALA A 34 -2.48 9.37 1.28
CA ALA A 34 -1.25 9.33 2.08
C ALA A 34 0.02 9.56 1.22
N GLU A 35 0.05 9.07 -0.01
CA GLU A 35 1.14 9.35 -0.95
C GLU A 35 1.15 10.83 -1.38
N ARG A 36 -0.01 11.43 -1.66
CA ARG A 36 -0.14 12.87 -1.97
C ARG A 36 0.25 13.76 -0.79
N ASP A 37 -0.10 13.36 0.42
CA ASP A 37 0.25 14.06 1.66
C ASP A 37 1.73 13.84 2.06
N GLY A 38 2.49 13.03 1.31
CA GLY A 38 3.91 12.76 1.56
C GLY A 38 4.18 11.79 2.71
N LEU A 39 3.16 11.14 3.25
CA LEU A 39 3.26 10.16 4.34
C LEU A 39 3.87 8.84 3.87
N VAL A 40 3.74 8.52 2.59
CA VAL A 40 4.31 7.32 1.98
C VAL A 40 5.38 7.71 0.96
N PRO A 41 6.66 7.38 1.20
CA PRO A 41 7.71 7.68 0.24
C PRO A 41 7.59 6.78 -0.99
N ARG A 42 7.57 7.41 -2.17
CA ARG A 42 7.64 6.70 -3.44
C ARG A 42 9.10 6.53 -3.86
N MET A 43 9.66 5.35 -3.59
CA MET A 43 11.09 5.09 -3.86
C MET A 43 11.46 5.16 -5.34
N SER A 44 10.52 4.86 -6.25
CA SER A 44 10.70 4.99 -7.70
C SER A 44 9.38 5.39 -8.37
N ASN A 45 9.40 6.48 -9.15
CA ASN A 45 8.28 6.90 -10.00
C ASN A 45 8.56 6.63 -11.49
N THR A 46 9.24 5.53 -11.80
CA THR A 46 9.68 5.21 -13.16
C THR A 46 8.52 5.00 -14.14
N SER A 47 7.30 4.76 -13.64
CA SER A 47 6.12 4.45 -14.45
C SER A 47 5.15 5.62 -14.65
N ARG A 48 5.45 6.84 -14.16
CA ARG A 48 4.54 8.02 -14.19
C ARG A 48 3.10 7.74 -13.70
N LYS A 49 2.90 6.70 -12.89
CA LYS A 49 1.57 6.33 -12.40
C LYS A 49 1.08 7.38 -11.42
N THR A 50 -0.19 7.76 -11.51
CA THR A 50 -0.82 8.53 -10.44
C THR A 50 -0.81 7.75 -9.12
N PRO A 51 -0.90 8.41 -7.96
CA PRO A 51 -1.01 7.74 -6.66
C PRO A 51 -2.15 6.71 -6.61
N ASP A 52 -3.27 7.00 -7.27
CA ASP A 52 -4.45 6.14 -7.33
C ASP A 52 -4.19 4.87 -8.13
N GLU A 53 -3.62 5.01 -9.34
CA GLU A 53 -3.21 3.87 -10.17
C GLU A 53 -2.16 3.02 -9.47
N TYR A 54 -1.29 3.64 -8.68
CA TYR A 54 -0.29 2.95 -7.90
C TYR A 54 -0.90 2.15 -6.76
N ALA A 55 -1.82 2.74 -6.01
CA ALA A 55 -2.54 2.08 -4.93
C ALA A 55 -3.27 0.83 -5.46
N VAL A 56 -3.98 0.96 -6.58
CA VAL A 56 -4.69 -0.18 -7.22
C VAL A 56 -3.70 -1.25 -7.69
N ALA A 57 -2.59 -0.86 -8.31
CA ALA A 57 -1.57 -1.82 -8.74
C ALA A 57 -0.92 -2.56 -7.55
N LEU A 58 -0.66 -1.85 -6.46
CA LEU A 58 -0.11 -2.40 -5.22
C LEU A 58 -1.09 -3.36 -4.54
N TRP A 59 -2.38 -3.00 -4.52
CA TRP A 59 -3.45 -3.89 -4.03
C TRP A 59 -3.49 -5.20 -4.83
N LYS A 60 -3.45 -5.10 -6.17
CA LYS A 60 -3.43 -6.26 -7.06
C LYS A 60 -2.17 -7.11 -6.89
N ASP A 61 -1.00 -6.52 -6.66
CA ASP A 61 0.24 -7.26 -6.33
C ASP A 61 0.08 -8.01 -4.99
N GLY A 62 -0.57 -7.38 -4.01
CA GLY A 62 -0.79 -7.95 -2.68
C GLY A 62 -1.85 -9.04 -2.60
N THR A 63 -2.90 -8.94 -3.40
CA THR A 63 -3.97 -9.94 -3.50
C THR A 63 -3.68 -11.03 -4.52
N GLY A 64 -2.80 -10.76 -5.49
CA GLY A 64 -2.41 -11.68 -6.56
C GLY A 64 -1.42 -12.77 -6.12
N LYS A 65 -0.64 -13.29 -7.08
CA LYS A 65 0.19 -14.51 -6.94
C LYS A 65 1.15 -14.54 -5.74
N ARG A 66 1.56 -13.38 -5.21
CA ARG A 66 2.44 -13.29 -4.03
C ARG A 66 1.67 -13.30 -2.71
N GLY A 67 0.37 -12.99 -2.71
CA GLY A 67 -0.54 -13.15 -1.57
C GLY A 67 -0.12 -12.42 -0.30
N TRP A 68 0.73 -11.39 -0.37
CA TRP A 68 1.31 -10.76 0.83
C TRP A 68 0.30 -9.91 1.61
N LEU A 69 -0.82 -9.54 0.99
CA LEU A 69 -1.99 -8.93 1.63
C LEU A 69 -2.99 -10.00 2.12
N ASN A 70 -2.85 -11.21 1.58
CA ASN A 70 -3.78 -12.32 1.77
C ASN A 70 -3.25 -13.36 2.76
N ALA A 71 -2.37 -12.95 3.69
CA ALA A 71 -1.85 -13.80 4.77
C ALA A 71 -2.96 -14.14 5.78
N ASN A 72 -3.88 -15.00 5.32
CA ASN A 72 -4.82 -15.76 6.12
C ASN A 72 -4.49 -17.23 5.85
N ARG A 73 -3.37 -17.69 6.41
CA ARG A 73 -3.13 -19.10 6.72
C ARG A 73 -3.03 -19.21 8.22
N THR A 74 -4.18 -19.17 8.88
CA THR A 74 -4.55 -20.03 10.03
C THR A 74 -6.01 -19.78 10.36
#